data_AF-A0A8C4Q9K6-F1
#
_entry.id   AF-A0A8C4Q9K6-F1
#
_cell.length_a   1.000
_cell.length_b   1.000
_cell.length_c   1.000
_cell.angle_alpha   90.00
_cell.angle_beta   90.00
_cell.angle_gamma   90.00
#
_symmetry.space_group_name_H-M   'P 1'
#
loop_
_entity.id
_entity.type
_entity.pdbx_description
1 polymer ?
#
loop_
_entity_poly.entity_id
_entity_poly.type
_entity_poly.pdbx_seq_one_letter_code
_entity_poly.pdbx_strand_id
1 'polypeptide(L)'
;MTVGMESALPGQGQTTLNNGIDAAALEVDRHIQDDQRYPEIAQMLGVSAEVLPGVSGMSDIDYPLLGTGQVSLPRLLEIGPVHRVPLPPELVEQFGHMQCNCMLGIFPDISRAWLTIDTDIYIWNYNDGGDLTYFDGLSETILSVGLVKPKPGVFQAHITHLLVLTTPVDIVILGVTFSALHTEGASAPGSYVTEALSLLPEPLFCLPTDNTFFQVVEGTGTGRLFLAGQDGCLYEVAYQAEAGWFSQCCRKINHSRSALSLFIPAVLQFSFSEEDPLMQIAVDHSRHILYTRSEKGTIQVFDLGSDGQSTSRVASLSHGAIANAAVNIVRTVEKLNFSPVVHIAPIESSESAVCHLLAVTHTGVRLYFGTCSLRYPGTRPNTLILLHVRMPPGFSAAVTAPQRPARVHKALYSRGMLTTSSPFLIPLLSHSLSTFSQGDHVSLNHQSQLKSLVVWNILIRAYPMS
;
A
#
# COMPACT_ATOMS: atom_id res chain seq x y z
N MET A 1 -46.26 68.08 26.43
CA MET A 1 -45.46 67.22 27.34
C MET A 1 -44.67 66.28 26.47
N THR A 2 -43.37 66.30 26.70
CA THR A 2 -42.29 65.78 25.89
C THR A 2 -41.92 64.37 26.35
N VAL A 3 -41.35 63.57 25.43
CA VAL A 3 -40.52 62.36 25.65
C VAL A 3 -41.31 61.09 26.06
N GLY A 4 -41.05 59.88 25.53
CA GLY A 4 -39.84 59.40 24.87
C GLY A 4 -40.06 58.41 23.74
N MET A 5 -39.43 58.73 22.62
CA MET A 5 -38.95 57.77 21.65
C MET A 5 -37.67 57.18 22.25
N GLU A 6 -37.72 55.91 22.66
CA GLU A 6 -36.53 55.19 23.13
C GLU A 6 -35.66 54.86 21.91
N SER A 7 -34.67 55.72 21.66
CA SER A 7 -33.63 55.47 20.67
C SER A 7 -32.75 54.34 21.18
N ALA A 8 -32.83 53.16 20.56
CA ALA A 8 -31.85 52.10 20.76
C ALA A 8 -30.45 52.64 20.46
N LEU A 9 -29.60 52.69 21.48
CA LEU A 9 -28.23 53.18 21.38
C LEU A 9 -27.44 52.30 20.39
N PRO A 10 -26.72 52.88 19.42
CA PRO A 10 -26.00 52.11 18.39
C PRO A 10 -24.87 51.21 18.91
N GLY A 11 -24.55 51.24 20.21
CA GLY A 11 -23.51 50.44 20.85
C GLY A 11 -23.99 49.13 21.51
N GLN A 12 -25.24 49.03 21.96
CA GLN A 12 -25.69 47.83 22.71
C GLN A 12 -25.82 46.60 21.81
N GLY A 13 -26.36 46.76 20.60
CA GLY A 13 -26.44 45.66 19.61
C GLY A 13 -25.07 45.15 19.18
N GLN A 14 -24.05 46.03 19.09
CA GLN A 14 -22.67 45.63 18.79
C GLN A 14 -22.03 44.86 19.95
N THR A 15 -22.23 45.26 21.21
CA THR A 15 -21.68 44.53 22.36
C THR A 15 -22.34 43.16 22.54
N THR A 16 -23.65 43.04 22.34
CA THR A 16 -24.34 41.73 22.42
C THR A 16 -23.94 40.81 21.27
N LEU A 17 -23.75 41.36 20.06
CA LEU A 17 -23.25 40.62 18.91
C LEU A 17 -21.81 40.15 19.11
N ASN A 18 -20.92 41.02 19.63
CA ASN A 18 -19.53 40.66 19.93
C ASN A 18 -19.47 39.55 20.99
N ASN A 19 -20.28 39.64 22.05
CA ASN A 19 -20.37 38.58 23.06
C ASN A 19 -20.90 37.25 22.48
N GLY A 20 -21.80 37.31 21.50
CA GLY A 20 -22.30 36.13 20.80
C GLY A 20 -21.24 35.46 19.91
N ILE A 21 -20.42 36.26 19.23
CA ILE A 21 -19.29 35.78 18.42
C ILE A 21 -18.23 35.14 19.32
N ASP A 22 -17.88 35.78 20.43
CA ASP A 22 -16.89 35.26 21.39
C ASP A 22 -17.35 33.92 22.00
N ALA A 23 -18.64 33.81 22.34
CA ALA A 23 -19.22 32.56 22.82
C ALA A 23 -19.19 31.43 21.76
N ALA A 24 -19.49 31.76 20.50
CA ALA A 24 -19.42 30.80 19.40
C ALA A 24 -17.98 30.35 19.13
N ALA A 25 -17.00 31.25 19.19
CA ALA A 25 -15.58 30.93 19.03
C ALA A 25 -15.11 29.96 20.11
N LEU A 26 -15.49 30.20 21.37
CA LEU A 26 -15.13 29.32 22.50
C LEU A 26 -15.72 27.91 22.34
N GLU A 27 -16.93 27.80 21.79
CA GLU A 27 -17.56 26.50 21.53
C GLU A 27 -16.88 25.75 20.37
N VAL A 28 -16.46 26.47 19.32
CA VAL A 28 -15.64 25.89 18.23
C VAL A 28 -14.30 25.38 18.77
N ASP A 29 -13.61 26.18 19.58
CA ASP A 29 -12.34 25.77 20.20
C ASP A 29 -12.51 24.54 21.09
N ARG A 30 -13.62 24.47 21.84
CA ARG A 30 -13.96 23.29 22.65
C ARG A 30 -14.11 22.05 21.78
N HIS A 31 -14.84 22.15 20.66
CA HIS A 31 -15.03 21.04 19.73
C HIS A 31 -13.73 20.62 19.04
N ILE A 32 -12.88 21.57 18.64
CA ILE A 32 -11.55 21.26 18.08
C ILE A 32 -10.69 20.52 19.10
N GLN A 33 -10.70 20.94 20.37
CA GLN A 33 -9.97 20.26 21.44
C GLN A 33 -10.52 18.85 21.70
N ASP A 34 -11.83 18.65 21.64
CA ASP A 34 -12.45 17.34 21.79
C ASP A 34 -12.08 16.40 20.62
N ASP A 35 -12.08 16.90 19.38
CA ASP A 35 -11.66 16.14 18.20
C ASP A 35 -10.17 15.77 18.25
N GLN A 36 -9.30 16.68 18.73
CA GLN A 36 -7.88 16.41 18.92
C GLN A 36 -7.58 15.36 20.01
N ARG A 37 -8.52 15.12 20.92
CA ARG A 37 -8.41 14.10 21.99
C ARG A 37 -8.89 12.73 21.56
N TYR A 38 -9.29 12.55 20.29
CA TYR A 38 -9.67 11.25 19.79
C TYR A 38 -8.53 10.23 20.01
N PRO A 39 -8.82 9.03 20.55
CA PRO A 39 -7.78 8.09 20.93
C PRO A 39 -7.00 7.56 19.73
N GLU A 40 -5.67 7.53 19.86
CA GLU A 40 -4.79 6.88 18.88
C GLU A 40 -5.05 5.36 18.81
N ILE A 41 -4.61 4.72 17.73
CA ILE A 41 -4.81 3.27 17.53
C ILE A 41 -4.23 2.44 18.68
N ALA A 42 -3.07 2.81 19.24
CA ALA A 42 -2.46 2.10 20.36
C ALA A 42 -3.34 2.14 21.61
N GLN A 43 -4.01 3.28 21.88
CA GLN A 43 -4.94 3.41 23.00
C GLN A 43 -6.20 2.58 22.77
N MET A 44 -6.73 2.59 21.55
CA MET A 44 -7.89 1.74 21.17
C MET A 44 -7.57 0.24 21.27
N LEU A 45 -6.31 -0.15 21.06
CA LEU A 45 -5.83 -1.52 21.23
C LEU A 45 -5.42 -1.86 22.68
N GLY A 46 -5.41 -0.88 23.59
CA GLY A 46 -4.98 -1.09 24.98
C GLY A 46 -3.48 -1.32 25.15
N VAL A 47 -2.66 -0.86 24.20
CA VAL A 47 -1.19 -1.00 24.25
C VAL A 47 -0.60 0.02 25.22
N SER A 48 0.19 -0.46 26.19
CA SER A 48 0.91 0.37 27.16
C SER A 48 2.23 -0.27 27.58
N ALA A 49 3.21 0.54 28.00
CA ALA A 49 4.51 0.07 28.46
C ALA A 49 4.45 -0.82 29.73
N GLU A 50 3.37 -0.72 30.50
CA GLU A 50 3.14 -1.47 31.74
C GLU A 50 2.31 -2.75 31.53
N VAL A 51 1.68 -2.89 30.36
CA VAL A 51 0.73 -3.96 30.05
C VAL A 51 1.37 -4.96 29.11
N LEU A 52 1.15 -6.25 29.36
CA LEU A 52 1.59 -7.32 28.45
C LEU A 52 0.90 -7.18 27.09
N PRO A 53 1.50 -7.69 26.00
CA PRO A 53 0.86 -7.66 24.69
C PRO A 53 -0.57 -8.20 24.72
N GLY A 54 -1.50 -7.43 24.16
CA GLY A 54 -2.94 -7.66 24.26
C GLY A 54 -3.51 -8.54 23.16
N VAL A 55 -4.78 -8.94 23.33
CA VAL A 55 -5.59 -9.60 22.32
C VAL A 55 -6.96 -8.94 22.20
N SER A 56 -7.49 -8.82 20.97
CA SER A 56 -8.85 -8.36 20.71
C SER A 56 -9.50 -9.13 19.55
N GLY A 57 -10.79 -8.89 19.29
CA GLY A 57 -11.49 -9.52 18.15
C GLY A 57 -11.84 -10.98 18.42
N MET A 58 -12.03 -11.35 19.69
CA MET A 58 -12.29 -12.73 20.12
C MET A 58 -13.78 -13.02 20.31
N SER A 59 -14.61 -11.98 20.27
CA SER A 59 -16.05 -12.08 20.38
C SER A 59 -16.73 -11.61 19.10
N ASP A 60 -17.88 -12.19 18.77
CA ASP A 60 -18.69 -11.75 17.63
C ASP A 60 -19.18 -10.30 17.77
N ILE A 61 -19.30 -9.78 19.01
CA ILE A 61 -19.65 -8.37 19.24
C ILE A 61 -18.56 -7.41 18.74
N ASP A 62 -17.33 -7.89 18.56
CA ASP A 62 -16.23 -7.10 17.97
C ASP A 62 -16.41 -6.94 16.44
N TYR A 63 -17.39 -7.65 15.86
CA TYR A 63 -17.76 -7.70 14.44
C TYR A 63 -19.27 -7.57 14.26
N PRO A 64 -19.87 -6.41 14.57
CA PRO A 64 -21.30 -6.21 14.36
C PRO A 64 -21.62 -6.47 12.88
N LEU A 65 -22.38 -7.53 12.62
CA LEU A 65 -22.83 -7.89 11.27
C LEU A 65 -23.71 -6.76 10.72
N LEU A 66 -23.31 -6.18 9.58
CA LEU A 66 -24.10 -5.20 8.84
C LEU A 66 -25.32 -5.81 8.10
N GLY A 67 -25.70 -7.06 8.39
CA GLY A 67 -26.94 -7.64 7.86
C GLY A 67 -27.27 -9.07 8.31
N THR A 68 -28.23 -9.22 9.22
CA THR A 68 -29.62 -9.69 8.96
C THR A 68 -30.31 -9.88 10.32
N GLY A 69 -31.33 -9.06 10.62
CA GLY A 69 -32.33 -9.36 11.67
C GLY A 69 -32.26 -8.62 13.02
N GLN A 70 -31.25 -7.79 13.30
CA GLN A 70 -31.31 -6.87 14.45
C GLN A 70 -30.97 -5.46 13.98
N VAL A 71 -31.92 -4.53 14.20
CA VAL A 71 -31.90 -3.08 13.87
C VAL A 71 -30.85 -2.74 12.81
N SER A 72 -31.10 -3.19 11.58
CA SER A 72 -30.30 -2.78 10.44
C SER A 72 -30.48 -1.27 10.31
N LEU A 73 -29.43 -0.50 10.56
CA LEU A 73 -29.33 0.85 10.02
C LEU A 73 -28.85 0.65 8.57
N PRO A 74 -29.72 0.67 7.54
CA PRO A 74 -29.34 0.48 6.13
C PRO A 74 -28.43 1.59 5.56
N ARG A 75 -27.76 2.39 6.42
CA ARG A 75 -26.95 3.55 6.09
C ARG A 75 -25.49 3.46 6.57
N LEU A 76 -25.04 2.32 7.11
CA LEU A 76 -23.67 2.13 7.58
C LEU A 76 -22.86 1.11 6.76
N LEU A 77 -23.11 0.98 5.45
CA LEU A 77 -22.07 0.37 4.61
C LEU A 77 -20.85 1.30 4.65
N GLU A 78 -19.79 0.87 5.33
CA GLU A 78 -18.51 1.61 5.38
C GLU A 78 -17.93 1.79 3.97
N ILE A 79 -18.21 0.84 3.05
CA ILE A 79 -17.75 0.86 1.66
C ILE A 79 -18.90 0.43 0.74
N GLY A 80 -19.13 1.14 -0.35
CA GLY A 80 -20.07 0.77 -1.41
C GLY A 80 -19.52 1.07 -2.81
N PRO A 81 -19.92 0.30 -3.84
CA PRO A 81 -19.47 0.55 -5.21
C PRO A 81 -20.06 1.87 -5.73
N VAL A 82 -19.20 2.80 -6.14
CA VAL A 82 -19.62 4.08 -6.73
C VAL A 82 -19.59 4.05 -8.26
N HIS A 83 -18.53 3.48 -8.83
CA HIS A 83 -18.32 3.44 -10.28
C HIS A 83 -17.60 2.14 -10.68
N ARG A 84 -17.86 1.66 -11.90
CA ARG A 84 -17.18 0.50 -12.48
C ARG A 84 -16.73 0.86 -13.90
N VAL A 85 -15.44 0.74 -14.15
CA VAL A 85 -14.82 0.99 -15.46
C VAL A 85 -14.37 -0.35 -16.03
N PRO A 86 -14.84 -0.76 -17.21
CA PRO A 86 -14.32 -1.96 -17.86
C PRO A 86 -12.87 -1.75 -18.33
N LEU A 87 -12.18 -2.84 -18.64
CA LEU A 87 -10.89 -2.73 -19.34
C LEU A 87 -11.08 -2.03 -20.70
N PRO A 88 -10.17 -1.14 -21.11
CA PRO A 88 -10.16 -0.59 -22.45
C PRO A 88 -10.27 -1.70 -23.52
N PRO A 89 -11.18 -1.57 -24.50
CA PRO A 89 -11.41 -2.61 -25.51
C PRO A 89 -10.14 -2.91 -26.32
N GLU A 90 -9.28 -1.92 -26.53
CA GLU A 90 -8.00 -2.05 -27.22
C GLU A 90 -7.07 -3.07 -26.55
N LEU A 91 -7.17 -3.24 -25.22
CA LEU A 91 -6.40 -4.22 -24.46
C LEU A 91 -6.98 -5.63 -24.53
N VAL A 92 -8.29 -5.75 -24.81
CA VAL A 92 -8.95 -7.06 -24.93
C VAL A 92 -8.34 -7.86 -26.08
N GLU A 93 -8.01 -7.18 -27.18
CA GLU A 93 -7.36 -7.78 -28.35
C GLU A 93 -5.94 -8.26 -28.05
N GLN A 94 -5.20 -7.54 -27.18
CA GLN A 94 -3.82 -7.89 -26.84
C GLN A 94 -3.70 -9.21 -26.06
N PHE A 95 -4.74 -9.60 -25.31
CA PHE A 95 -4.76 -10.91 -24.64
C PHE A 95 -4.72 -12.09 -25.61
N GLY A 96 -5.14 -11.90 -26.87
CA GLY A 96 -5.03 -12.93 -27.90
C GLY A 96 -3.57 -13.28 -28.27
N HIS A 97 -2.63 -12.39 -27.98
CA HIS A 97 -1.21 -12.53 -28.29
C HIS A 97 -0.34 -12.96 -27.09
N MET A 98 -0.94 -13.06 -25.90
CA MET A 98 -0.25 -13.43 -24.66
C MET A 98 0.37 -14.83 -24.75
N GLN A 99 1.65 -14.94 -24.42
CA GLN A 99 2.39 -16.20 -24.44
C GLN A 99 2.58 -16.79 -23.04
N CYS A 100 3.01 -15.98 -22.06
CA CYS A 100 3.54 -16.50 -20.80
C CYS A 100 3.06 -15.76 -19.55
N ASN A 101 3.21 -14.42 -19.50
CA ASN A 101 3.03 -13.66 -18.26
C ASN A 101 2.08 -12.47 -18.44
N CYS A 102 1.26 -12.23 -17.42
CA CYS A 102 0.37 -11.08 -17.36
C CYS A 102 0.23 -10.58 -15.93
N MET A 103 0.50 -9.29 -15.71
CA MET A 103 0.34 -8.63 -14.42
C MET A 103 -0.50 -7.37 -14.57
N LEU A 104 -1.25 -7.04 -13.53
CA LEU A 104 -2.09 -5.85 -13.49
C LEU A 104 -1.85 -5.13 -12.16
N GLY A 105 -1.93 -3.82 -12.18
CA GLY A 105 -1.94 -3.01 -10.98
C GLY A 105 -2.46 -1.61 -11.21
N ILE A 106 -2.34 -0.78 -10.18
CA ILE A 106 -2.76 0.61 -10.19
C ILE A 106 -1.68 1.49 -9.61
N PHE A 107 -1.60 2.72 -10.11
CA PHE A 107 -0.84 3.83 -9.59
C PHE A 107 -1.83 4.92 -9.14
N PRO A 108 -2.28 4.86 -7.87
CA PRO A 108 -3.27 5.80 -7.34
C PRO A 108 -2.80 7.25 -7.44
N ASP A 109 -1.52 7.50 -7.21
CA ASP A 109 -0.89 8.83 -7.19
C ASP A 109 -1.04 9.60 -8.50
N ILE A 110 -1.13 8.88 -9.62
CA ILE A 110 -1.29 9.46 -10.97
C ILE A 110 -2.62 9.09 -11.62
N SER A 111 -3.54 8.47 -10.86
CA SER A 111 -4.82 8.00 -11.39
C SER A 111 -4.69 7.10 -12.63
N ARG A 112 -3.74 6.14 -12.62
CA ARG A 112 -3.54 5.21 -13.73
C ARG A 112 -3.64 3.75 -13.29
N ALA A 113 -4.20 2.91 -14.15
CA ALA A 113 -4.03 1.47 -14.08
C ALA A 113 -2.96 1.04 -15.09
N TRP A 114 -2.34 -0.10 -14.84
CA TRP A 114 -1.33 -0.66 -15.73
C TRP A 114 -1.52 -2.16 -15.91
N LEU A 115 -1.16 -2.66 -17.09
CA LEU A 115 -1.22 -4.06 -17.50
C LEU A 115 0.09 -4.40 -18.21
N THR A 116 0.72 -5.50 -17.85
CA THR A 116 1.81 -6.08 -18.64
C THR A 116 1.33 -7.33 -19.36
N ILE A 117 1.81 -7.52 -20.58
CA ILE A 117 1.65 -8.74 -21.36
C ILE A 117 3.03 -9.07 -21.91
N ASP A 118 3.64 -10.12 -21.38
CA ASP A 118 5.00 -10.54 -21.71
C ASP A 118 6.03 -9.39 -21.60
N THR A 119 6.41 -8.77 -22.72
CA THR A 119 7.42 -7.70 -22.81
C THR A 119 6.85 -6.29 -22.72
N ASP A 120 5.54 -6.14 -22.91
CA ASP A 120 4.91 -4.84 -23.15
C ASP A 120 4.16 -4.38 -21.91
N ILE A 121 4.12 -3.06 -21.69
CA ILE A 121 3.31 -2.44 -20.64
C ILE A 121 2.33 -1.44 -21.24
N TYR A 122 1.10 -1.48 -20.75
CA TYR A 122 -0.01 -0.59 -21.10
C TYR A 122 -0.45 0.17 -19.84
N ILE A 123 -0.69 1.47 -19.95
CA ILE A 123 -1.06 2.35 -18.84
C ILE A 123 -2.23 3.23 -19.30
N TRP A 124 -3.31 3.31 -18.51
CA TRP A 124 -4.50 4.09 -18.85
C TRP A 124 -5.13 4.73 -17.62
N ASN A 125 -5.98 5.73 -17.83
CA ASN A 125 -6.75 6.37 -16.77
C ASN A 125 -7.85 5.43 -16.27
N TYR A 126 -7.76 4.98 -15.01
CA TYR A 126 -8.74 4.05 -14.45
C TYR A 126 -10.10 4.70 -14.12
N ASN A 127 -10.22 6.03 -14.21
CA ASN A 127 -11.47 6.73 -13.90
C ASN A 127 -12.48 6.63 -15.05
N ASP A 128 -12.00 6.63 -16.30
CA ASP A 128 -12.82 6.67 -17.51
C ASP A 128 -12.40 5.64 -18.58
N GLY A 129 -11.23 5.01 -18.45
CA GLY A 129 -10.69 4.08 -19.43
C GLY A 129 -9.89 4.74 -20.55
N GLY A 130 -9.75 6.08 -20.54
CA GLY A 130 -9.05 6.84 -21.57
C GLY A 130 -7.54 6.97 -21.30
N ASP A 131 -6.87 7.82 -22.10
CA ASP A 131 -5.42 8.12 -21.98
C ASP A 131 -4.54 6.86 -21.99
N LEU A 132 -4.84 5.93 -22.90
CA LEU A 132 -4.05 4.71 -23.06
C LEU A 132 -2.71 5.03 -23.71
N THR A 133 -1.63 4.73 -22.99
CA THR A 133 -0.24 4.79 -23.47
C THR A 133 0.40 3.42 -23.27
N TYR A 134 1.36 3.05 -24.12
CA TYR A 134 2.07 1.79 -24.00
C TYR A 134 3.58 1.97 -24.17
N PHE A 135 4.34 0.96 -23.80
CA PHE A 135 5.77 0.84 -24.05
C PHE A 135 6.10 -0.61 -24.41
N ASP A 136 6.74 -0.79 -25.57
CA ASP A 136 7.09 -2.06 -26.23
C ASP A 136 8.61 -2.17 -26.50
N GLY A 137 9.42 -1.38 -25.77
CA GLY A 137 10.87 -1.31 -25.97
C GLY A 137 11.69 -2.42 -25.31
N LEU A 138 11.07 -3.41 -24.66
CA LEU A 138 11.76 -4.50 -23.98
C LEU A 138 11.81 -5.76 -24.85
N SER A 139 12.94 -6.47 -24.77
CA SER A 139 13.12 -7.77 -25.43
C SER A 139 12.77 -8.97 -24.55
N GLU A 140 12.64 -8.75 -23.24
CA GLU A 140 12.49 -9.79 -22.23
C GLU A 140 11.25 -9.54 -21.37
N THR A 141 10.65 -10.63 -20.88
CA THR A 141 9.41 -10.57 -20.10
C THR A 141 9.54 -9.68 -18.86
N ILE A 142 8.57 -8.80 -18.65
CA ILE A 142 8.47 -7.96 -17.46
C ILE A 142 8.12 -8.85 -16.25
N LEU A 143 8.94 -8.76 -15.21
CA LEU A 143 8.78 -9.47 -13.93
C LEU A 143 8.16 -8.60 -12.84
N SER A 144 8.45 -7.29 -12.83
CA SER A 144 7.83 -6.35 -11.90
C SER A 144 7.80 -4.93 -12.45
N VAL A 145 6.87 -4.14 -11.92
CA VAL A 145 6.62 -2.75 -12.32
C VAL A 145 6.53 -1.90 -11.06
N GLY A 146 7.17 -0.73 -11.05
CA GLY A 146 7.00 0.28 -10.01
C GLY A 146 6.95 1.69 -10.56
N LEU A 147 6.24 2.58 -9.86
CA LEU A 147 6.21 4.01 -10.12
C LEU A 147 6.88 4.73 -8.95
N VAL A 148 7.90 5.54 -9.24
CA VAL A 148 8.74 6.19 -8.23
C VAL A 148 8.83 7.68 -8.50
N LYS A 149 8.80 8.52 -7.46
CA LYS A 149 9.10 9.95 -7.60
C LYS A 149 10.59 10.14 -7.89
N PRO A 150 11.00 11.02 -8.80
CA PRO A 150 12.41 11.30 -9.02
C PRO A 150 13.02 12.02 -7.83
N LYS A 151 14.31 11.80 -7.59
CA LYS A 151 15.09 12.63 -6.65
C LYS A 151 15.07 14.10 -7.12
N PRO A 152 14.84 15.06 -6.21
CA PRO A 152 14.88 16.47 -6.54
C PRO A 152 16.23 16.86 -7.19
N GLY A 153 16.16 17.61 -8.29
CA GLY A 153 17.34 18.15 -8.98
C GLY A 153 18.14 17.13 -9.82
N VAL A 154 17.69 15.88 -9.95
CA VAL A 154 18.39 14.89 -10.79
C VAL A 154 17.93 14.92 -12.25
N PHE A 155 16.63 15.13 -12.48
CA PHE A 155 16.02 15.15 -13.80
C PHE A 155 15.39 16.51 -14.10
N GLN A 156 15.09 16.74 -15.37
CA GLN A 156 14.33 17.92 -15.81
C GLN A 156 12.94 17.94 -15.18
N ALA A 157 12.43 19.14 -14.88
CA ALA A 157 11.19 19.32 -14.12
C ALA A 157 9.92 18.70 -14.77
N HIS A 158 9.95 18.46 -16.09
CA HIS A 158 8.85 17.81 -16.80
C HIS A 158 8.78 16.29 -16.56
N ILE A 159 9.87 15.67 -16.07
CA ILE A 159 9.89 14.27 -15.65
C ILE A 159 9.36 14.24 -14.21
N THR A 160 8.09 13.88 -14.08
CA THR A 160 7.37 13.94 -12.81
C THR A 160 7.49 12.64 -12.01
N HIS A 161 7.60 11.52 -12.71
CA HIS A 161 7.73 10.18 -12.15
C HIS A 161 8.70 9.34 -12.98
N LEU A 162 9.15 8.24 -12.40
CA LEU A 162 9.97 7.21 -13.03
C LEU A 162 9.15 5.92 -13.07
N LEU A 163 9.01 5.35 -14.26
CA LEU A 163 8.47 4.01 -14.45
C LEU A 163 9.63 3.04 -14.47
N VAL A 164 9.61 2.09 -13.55
CA VAL A 164 10.69 1.11 -13.36
C VAL A 164 10.15 -0.26 -13.76
N LEU A 165 10.82 -0.89 -14.72
CA LEU A 165 10.50 -2.21 -15.24
C LEU A 165 11.68 -3.13 -14.94
N THR A 166 11.42 -4.32 -14.42
CA THR A 166 12.46 -5.34 -14.24
C THR A 166 12.19 -6.52 -15.15
N THR A 167 13.23 -7.03 -15.79
CA THR A 167 13.22 -8.27 -16.58
C THR A 167 14.19 -9.27 -15.95
N PRO A 168 14.35 -10.50 -16.48
CA PRO A 168 15.40 -11.40 -16.02
C PRO A 168 16.82 -10.83 -16.15
N VAL A 169 17.05 -9.90 -17.08
CA VAL A 169 18.39 -9.41 -17.45
C VAL A 169 18.64 -7.95 -17.06
N ASP A 170 17.62 -7.10 -17.12
CA ASP A 170 17.76 -5.65 -16.97
C ASP A 170 16.74 -5.03 -16.00
N ILE A 171 17.18 -3.96 -15.35
CA ILE A 171 16.34 -2.98 -14.66
C ILE A 171 16.30 -1.74 -15.56
N VAL A 172 15.13 -1.44 -16.11
CA VAL A 172 14.90 -0.34 -17.05
C VAL A 172 14.12 0.78 -16.37
N ILE A 173 14.61 2.01 -16.44
CA ILE A 173 14.00 3.19 -15.82
C ILE A 173 13.61 4.18 -16.92
N LEU A 174 12.32 4.43 -17.07
CA LEU A 174 11.72 5.36 -18.03
C LEU A 174 11.25 6.64 -17.33
N GLY A 175 11.32 7.76 -18.04
CA GLY A 175 10.72 9.01 -17.58
C GLY A 175 9.23 9.06 -17.88
N VAL A 176 8.44 9.53 -16.91
CA VAL A 176 7.00 9.76 -17.05
C VAL A 176 6.72 11.27 -17.04
N THR A 177 5.99 11.71 -18.05
CA THR A 177 5.63 13.12 -18.25
C THR A 177 4.12 13.27 -18.34
N PHE A 178 3.62 14.46 -17.97
CA PHE A 178 2.21 14.82 -18.11
C PHE A 178 2.11 16.06 -19.00
N SER A 179 1.21 16.02 -19.98
CA SER A 179 0.89 17.16 -20.84
C SER A 179 -0.56 17.56 -20.64
N ALA A 180 -0.82 18.85 -20.45
CA ALA A 180 -2.18 19.35 -20.32
C ALA A 180 -2.96 19.10 -21.63
N LEU A 181 -4.07 18.37 -21.56
CA LEU A 181 -5.00 18.29 -22.68
C LEU A 181 -5.83 19.58 -22.67
N HIS A 182 -5.54 20.49 -23.59
CA HIS A 182 -6.47 21.57 -23.89
C HIS A 182 -7.70 20.98 -24.57
N THR A 183 -8.78 20.82 -23.81
CA THR A 183 -10.09 20.55 -24.40
C THR A 183 -10.57 21.85 -25.04
N GLU A 184 -10.38 21.99 -26.37
CA GLU A 184 -11.00 23.06 -27.14
C GLU A 184 -12.53 22.98 -26.95
N GLY A 185 -13.08 23.88 -26.12
CA GLY A 185 -14.52 23.99 -25.85
C GLY A 185 -14.95 24.04 -24.39
N ALA A 186 -14.11 23.67 -23.41
CA ALA A 186 -14.50 23.64 -22.00
C ALA A 186 -14.27 24.99 -21.29
N SER A 187 -15.00 26.02 -21.71
CA SER A 187 -15.14 27.31 -20.99
C SER A 187 -16.20 27.23 -19.88
N ALA A 188 -16.27 26.10 -19.16
CA ALA A 188 -17.12 25.94 -17.99
C ALA A 188 -16.28 26.05 -16.70
N PRO A 189 -16.68 26.88 -15.72
CA PRO A 189 -16.01 26.90 -14.43
C PRO A 189 -16.23 25.55 -13.75
N GLY A 190 -15.15 24.78 -13.55
CA GLY A 190 -15.19 23.44 -12.95
C GLY A 190 -14.71 22.28 -13.85
N SER A 191 -14.22 22.55 -15.07
CA SER A 191 -13.55 21.51 -15.87
C SER A 191 -12.24 21.09 -15.21
N TYR A 192 -12.16 19.83 -14.79
CA TYR A 192 -10.89 19.22 -14.40
C TYR A 192 -9.96 19.22 -15.62
N VAL A 193 -8.73 19.72 -15.46
CA VAL A 193 -7.71 19.59 -16.50
C VAL A 193 -7.32 18.13 -16.55
N THR A 194 -7.73 17.42 -17.61
CA THR A 194 -7.25 16.05 -17.85
C THR A 194 -5.82 16.15 -18.36
N GLU A 195 -4.86 15.62 -17.62
CA GLU A 195 -3.48 15.50 -18.06
C GLU A 195 -3.29 14.17 -18.81
N ALA A 196 -2.68 14.23 -19.99
CA ALA A 196 -2.27 13.05 -20.76
C ALA A 196 -0.90 12.57 -20.28
N LEU A 197 -0.80 11.28 -19.97
CA LEU A 197 0.45 10.63 -19.61
C LEU A 197 1.25 10.33 -20.87
N SER A 198 2.56 10.57 -20.84
CA SER A 198 3.47 10.13 -21.88
C SER A 198 4.74 9.56 -21.28
N LEU A 199 5.16 8.40 -21.78
CA LEU A 199 6.42 7.75 -21.45
C LEU A 199 7.51 8.22 -22.40
N LEU A 200 8.71 8.50 -21.88
CA LEU A 200 9.86 8.76 -22.74
C LEU A 200 10.21 7.49 -23.53
N PRO A 201 10.51 7.60 -24.83
CA PRO A 201 10.79 6.43 -25.67
C PRO A 201 12.12 5.76 -25.32
N GLU A 202 13.09 6.54 -24.87
CA GLU A 202 14.41 6.07 -24.49
C GLU A 202 14.52 5.93 -22.96
N PRO A 203 15.02 4.80 -22.45
CA PRO A 203 15.31 4.64 -21.03
C PRO A 203 16.29 5.71 -20.52
N LEU A 204 15.98 6.26 -19.35
CA LEU A 204 16.89 7.15 -18.61
C LEU A 204 18.08 6.37 -18.06
N PHE A 205 17.84 5.15 -17.59
CA PHE A 205 18.87 4.22 -17.10
C PHE A 205 18.50 2.78 -17.41
N CYS A 206 19.52 1.96 -17.71
CA CYS A 206 19.43 0.50 -17.75
C CYS A 206 20.55 -0.08 -16.88
N LEU A 207 20.24 -1.00 -15.98
CA LEU A 207 21.21 -1.68 -15.12
C LEU A 207 21.04 -3.20 -15.22
N PRO A 208 22.14 -3.98 -15.20
CA PRO A 208 22.03 -5.43 -15.19
C PRO A 208 21.41 -5.93 -13.88
N THR A 209 20.66 -7.02 -13.96
CA THR A 209 20.08 -7.70 -12.80
C THR A 209 21.09 -8.52 -12.01
N ASP A 210 22.24 -8.85 -12.61
CA ASP A 210 23.25 -9.77 -12.08
C ASP A 210 22.64 -11.12 -11.67
N ASN A 211 21.78 -11.67 -12.53
CA ASN A 211 21.05 -12.94 -12.32
C ASN A 211 20.13 -12.95 -11.08
N THR A 212 19.74 -11.77 -10.58
CA THR A 212 18.75 -11.64 -9.49
C THR A 212 17.41 -11.24 -10.09
N PHE A 213 16.39 -12.06 -9.90
CA PHE A 213 15.03 -11.69 -10.33
C PHE A 213 14.41 -10.77 -9.29
N PHE A 214 13.94 -9.60 -9.73
CA PHE A 214 13.30 -8.61 -8.88
C PHE A 214 11.78 -8.71 -8.99
N GLN A 215 11.13 -8.91 -7.86
CA GLN A 215 9.69 -9.16 -7.78
C GLN A 215 8.89 -7.94 -7.31
N VAL A 216 9.54 -6.99 -6.64
CA VAL A 216 8.91 -5.77 -6.14
C VAL A 216 9.83 -4.58 -6.38
N VAL A 217 9.23 -3.48 -6.81
CA VAL A 217 9.86 -2.16 -6.88
C VAL A 217 9.10 -1.22 -5.96
N GLU A 218 9.79 -0.49 -5.10
CA GLU A 218 9.19 0.47 -4.18
C GLU A 218 9.99 1.78 -4.14
N GLY A 219 9.28 2.91 -4.17
CA GLY A 219 9.86 4.24 -4.09
C GLY A 219 9.73 4.88 -2.72
N THR A 220 10.60 5.83 -2.38
CA THR A 220 10.37 6.75 -1.26
C THR A 220 9.82 8.09 -1.75
N GLY A 221 9.19 8.86 -0.86
CA GLY A 221 8.82 10.25 -1.15
C GLY A 221 10.00 11.17 -1.49
N THR A 222 11.23 10.77 -1.13
CA THR A 222 12.48 11.47 -1.48
C THR A 222 13.12 10.97 -2.79
N GLY A 223 12.49 10.02 -3.45
CA GLY A 223 12.89 9.47 -4.74
C GLY A 223 13.95 8.37 -4.70
N ARG A 224 14.18 7.75 -3.55
CA ARG A 224 15.00 6.52 -3.48
C ARG A 224 14.22 5.36 -4.08
N LEU A 225 14.92 4.45 -4.74
CA LEU A 225 14.35 3.33 -5.47
C LEU A 225 14.87 2.03 -4.88
N PHE A 226 13.98 1.22 -4.31
CA PHE A 226 14.30 -0.07 -3.73
C PHE A 226 13.73 -1.22 -4.56
N LEU A 227 14.44 -2.34 -4.56
CA LEU A 227 14.09 -3.56 -5.27
C LEU A 227 14.15 -4.76 -4.32
N ALA A 228 13.18 -5.67 -4.46
CA ALA A 228 13.11 -6.91 -3.69
C ALA A 228 13.58 -8.08 -4.55
N GLY A 229 14.68 -8.72 -4.17
CA GLY A 229 15.25 -9.86 -4.90
C GLY A 229 14.64 -11.19 -4.50
N GLN A 230 14.59 -12.13 -5.47
CA GLN A 230 14.25 -13.53 -5.23
C GLN A 230 15.26 -14.23 -4.29
N ASP A 231 16.48 -13.70 -4.20
CA ASP A 231 17.54 -14.13 -3.29
C ASP A 231 17.32 -13.70 -1.82
N GLY A 232 16.15 -13.14 -1.49
CA GLY A 232 15.84 -12.65 -0.14
C GLY A 232 16.57 -11.36 0.24
N CYS A 233 17.19 -10.66 -0.73
CA CYS A 233 17.94 -9.44 -0.49
C CYS A 233 17.16 -8.17 -0.89
N LEU A 234 17.36 -7.10 -0.10
CA LEU A 234 16.91 -5.75 -0.43
C LEU A 234 18.02 -5.05 -1.22
N TYR A 235 17.65 -4.47 -2.35
CA TYR A 235 18.54 -3.69 -3.19
C TYR A 235 18.05 -2.25 -3.31
N GLU A 236 18.96 -1.33 -3.62
CA GLU A 236 18.66 0.06 -3.96
C GLU A 236 19.33 0.43 -5.28
N VAL A 237 18.58 1.08 -6.17
CA VAL A 237 19.17 1.77 -7.33
C VAL A 237 19.45 3.21 -6.92
N ALA A 238 20.73 3.48 -6.64
CA ALA A 238 21.19 4.82 -6.32
C ALA A 238 21.56 5.54 -7.60
N TYR A 239 20.84 6.64 -7.88
CA TYR A 239 21.09 7.51 -9.02
C TYR A 239 21.31 8.97 -8.60
N GLN A 240 22.04 9.72 -9.44
CA GLN A 240 22.45 11.11 -9.26
C GLN A 240 22.65 11.82 -10.61
N ALA A 241 22.65 13.16 -10.62
CA ALA A 241 22.71 13.97 -11.84
C ALA A 241 24.06 13.88 -12.58
N GLU A 242 25.17 13.96 -11.85
CA GLU A 242 26.52 14.01 -12.44
C GLU A 242 27.35 12.81 -11.99
N ALA A 243 28.15 12.26 -12.90
CA ALA A 243 29.16 11.25 -12.55
C ALA A 243 30.31 11.94 -11.81
N GLY A 244 30.69 11.38 -10.66
CA GLY A 244 31.93 11.76 -9.99
C GLY A 244 33.11 11.03 -10.61
N TRP A 245 34.34 11.49 -10.35
CA TRP A 245 35.57 10.84 -10.82
C TRP A 245 35.65 9.34 -10.46
N PHE A 246 34.99 8.94 -9.36
CA PHE A 246 34.91 7.55 -8.88
C PHE A 246 33.47 7.04 -8.68
N SER A 247 32.44 7.73 -9.22
CA SER A 247 31.04 7.33 -9.02
C SER A 247 30.22 7.44 -10.30
N GLN A 248 29.53 6.35 -10.66
CA GLN A 248 28.60 6.36 -11.79
C GLN A 248 27.32 7.14 -11.46
N CYS A 249 26.64 7.66 -12.49
CA CYS A 249 25.35 8.35 -12.34
C CYS A 249 24.24 7.43 -11.81
N CYS A 250 24.38 6.11 -11.99
CA CYS A 250 23.42 5.12 -11.53
C CYS A 250 24.13 3.83 -11.15
N ARG A 251 23.78 3.23 -10.00
CA ARG A 251 24.35 1.97 -9.52
C ARG A 251 23.37 1.19 -8.65
N LYS A 252 23.53 -0.13 -8.62
CA LYS A 252 22.77 -1.05 -7.76
C LYS A 252 23.56 -1.36 -6.47
N ILE A 253 22.91 -1.26 -5.32
CA ILE A 253 23.48 -1.49 -3.99
C ILE A 253 22.69 -2.61 -3.30
N ASN A 254 23.35 -3.57 -2.66
CA ASN A 254 22.70 -4.61 -1.84
C ASN A 254 22.79 -4.23 -0.36
N HIS A 255 21.64 -4.08 0.31
CA HIS A 255 21.53 -3.69 1.72
C HIS A 255 21.37 -4.88 2.68
N SER A 256 21.19 -6.10 2.17
CA SER A 256 21.02 -7.32 2.97
C SER A 256 22.35 -8.03 3.28
N ARG A 257 23.40 -7.78 2.50
CA ARG A 257 24.74 -8.35 2.71
C ARG A 257 25.56 -7.48 3.66
N SER A 258 25.95 -8.03 4.80
CA SER A 258 26.94 -7.40 5.69
C SER A 258 28.31 -7.37 4.98
N ALA A 259 29.13 -6.34 5.20
CA ALA A 259 30.49 -6.26 4.61
C ALA A 259 31.36 -7.51 4.89
N LEU A 260 31.05 -8.26 5.95
CA LEU A 260 31.72 -9.51 6.31
C LEU A 260 31.32 -10.73 5.45
N SER A 261 30.18 -10.70 4.75
CA SER A 261 29.75 -11.81 3.88
C SER A 261 30.63 -11.96 2.63
N LEU A 262 31.42 -10.93 2.30
CA LEU A 262 32.44 -10.96 1.25
C LEU A 262 33.59 -11.93 1.56
N PHE A 263 33.75 -12.33 2.83
CA PHE A 263 34.80 -13.25 3.28
C PHE A 263 34.31 -14.70 3.47
N ILE A 264 33.05 -15.00 3.16
CA ILE A 264 32.52 -16.36 3.23
C ILE A 264 32.73 -17.02 1.85
N PRO A 265 33.49 -18.14 1.75
CA PRO A 265 33.66 -18.85 0.48
C PRO A 265 32.32 -19.21 -0.16
N ALA A 266 32.16 -18.94 -1.47
CA ALA A 266 30.91 -19.13 -2.21
C ALA A 266 30.32 -20.56 -2.09
N VAL A 267 31.18 -21.58 -1.91
CA VAL A 267 30.79 -22.99 -1.72
C VAL A 267 29.95 -23.21 -0.44
N LEU A 268 30.16 -22.41 0.61
CA LEU A 268 29.38 -22.49 1.85
C LEU A 268 28.10 -21.65 1.82
N GLN A 269 27.98 -20.73 0.86
CA GLN A 269 26.78 -19.89 0.69
C GLN A 269 25.63 -20.67 0.01
N PHE A 270 25.96 -21.60 -0.89
CA PHE A 270 24.97 -22.32 -1.70
C PHE A 270 24.28 -23.49 -0.97
N SER A 271 24.84 -23.99 0.14
CA SER A 271 24.34 -25.21 0.80
C SER A 271 23.43 -24.99 2.00
N PHE A 272 23.16 -23.73 2.43
CA PHE A 272 22.45 -23.46 3.69
C PHE A 272 21.33 -22.41 3.62
N SER A 273 21.10 -21.75 2.48
CA SER A 273 19.95 -20.84 2.32
C SER A 273 18.87 -21.50 1.46
N GLU A 274 17.81 -21.96 2.10
CA GLU A 274 16.54 -22.19 1.41
C GLU A 274 16.08 -20.84 0.83
N GLU A 275 15.77 -20.78 -0.47
CA GLU A 275 15.27 -19.54 -1.09
C GLU A 275 14.03 -19.05 -0.32
N ASP A 276 14.04 -17.77 0.09
CA ASP A 276 12.92 -17.09 0.75
C ASP A 276 12.80 -15.69 0.13
N PRO A 277 12.18 -15.60 -1.07
CA PRO A 277 12.08 -14.36 -1.85
C PRO A 277 11.48 -13.21 -1.05
N LEU A 278 11.93 -11.97 -1.27
CA LEU A 278 11.24 -10.81 -0.73
C LEU A 278 10.01 -10.49 -1.58
N MET A 279 8.82 -10.58 -0.96
CA MET A 279 7.53 -10.43 -1.63
C MET A 279 6.86 -9.08 -1.41
N GLN A 280 7.40 -8.26 -0.49
CA GLN A 280 6.85 -6.93 -0.21
C GLN A 280 7.93 -6.02 0.39
N ILE A 281 7.95 -4.77 -0.06
CA ILE A 281 8.63 -3.65 0.59
C ILE A 281 7.54 -2.67 1.03
N ALA A 282 7.68 -2.08 2.20
CA ALA A 282 6.78 -1.01 2.65
C ALA A 282 7.57 0.08 3.37
N VAL A 283 7.29 1.35 3.07
CA VAL A 283 8.02 2.49 3.61
C VAL A 283 7.14 3.31 4.55
N ASP A 284 7.56 3.46 5.79
CA ASP A 284 7.03 4.46 6.71
C ASP A 284 7.70 5.80 6.43
N HIS A 285 7.04 6.65 5.65
CA HIS A 285 7.55 7.97 5.33
C HIS A 285 7.65 8.87 6.56
N SER A 286 6.74 8.72 7.52
CA SER A 286 6.66 9.57 8.71
C SER A 286 7.83 9.38 9.69
N ARG A 287 8.43 8.17 9.72
CA ARG A 287 9.57 7.84 10.60
C ARG A 287 10.86 7.46 9.86
N HIS A 288 10.82 7.41 8.53
CA HIS A 288 11.92 6.97 7.68
C HIS A 288 12.40 5.55 8.03
N ILE A 289 11.44 4.61 8.00
CA ILE A 289 11.68 3.19 8.28
C ILE A 289 11.22 2.40 7.05
N LEU A 290 12.01 1.44 6.62
CA LEU A 290 11.64 0.51 5.56
C LEU A 290 11.45 -0.88 6.16
N TYR A 291 10.37 -1.53 5.74
CA TYR A 291 10.05 -2.90 6.11
C TYR A 291 10.10 -3.79 4.88
N THR A 292 10.57 -5.03 5.07
CA THR A 292 10.45 -6.06 4.04
C THR A 292 9.72 -7.26 4.60
N ARG A 293 8.98 -7.97 3.74
CA ARG A 293 8.35 -9.26 4.07
C ARG A 293 8.72 -10.32 3.02
N SER A 294 9.25 -11.44 3.50
CA SER A 294 9.62 -12.59 2.66
C SER A 294 8.46 -13.53 2.37
N GLU A 295 8.60 -14.45 1.41
CA GLU A 295 7.57 -15.43 1.05
C GLU A 295 7.05 -16.20 2.27
N LYS A 296 7.96 -16.68 3.13
CA LYS A 296 7.61 -17.39 4.37
C LYS A 296 6.96 -16.51 5.42
N GLY A 297 7.05 -15.19 5.29
CA GLY A 297 6.51 -14.21 6.23
C GLY A 297 7.54 -13.73 7.26
N THR A 298 8.84 -13.81 6.96
CA THR A 298 9.88 -13.13 7.75
C THR A 298 9.75 -11.63 7.54
N ILE A 299 9.78 -10.84 8.61
CA ILE A 299 9.72 -9.37 8.55
C ILE A 299 11.07 -8.80 8.95
N GLN A 300 11.64 -7.92 8.13
CA GLN A 300 12.87 -7.19 8.45
C GLN A 300 12.58 -5.69 8.55
N VAL A 301 13.36 -5.01 9.40
CA VAL A 301 13.27 -3.56 9.64
C VAL A 301 14.58 -2.92 9.26
N PHE A 302 14.51 -1.88 8.43
CA PHE A 302 15.62 -1.06 8.00
C PHE A 302 15.43 0.37 8.47
N ASP A 303 16.43 0.88 9.17
CA ASP A 303 16.50 2.28 9.56
C ASP A 303 17.03 3.12 8.39
N LEU A 304 16.26 4.10 7.90
CA LEU A 304 16.68 4.95 6.79
C LEU A 304 17.42 6.23 7.21
N GLY A 305 17.75 6.37 8.50
CA GLY A 305 18.35 7.58 9.06
C GLY A 305 17.35 8.72 9.27
N SER A 306 17.76 9.72 10.06
CA SER A 306 16.94 10.89 10.43
C SER A 306 16.49 11.74 9.24
N ASP A 307 17.21 11.65 8.12
CA ASP A 307 16.97 12.38 6.88
C ASP A 307 16.43 11.47 5.75
N GLY A 308 16.23 10.18 6.03
CA GLY A 308 15.79 9.19 5.05
C GLY A 308 16.83 8.85 3.98
N GLN A 309 18.11 9.19 4.17
CA GLN A 309 19.17 8.98 3.17
C GLN A 309 20.06 7.76 3.43
N SER A 310 20.07 7.21 4.65
CA SER A 310 20.84 6.01 4.96
C SER A 310 20.00 4.75 4.80
N THR A 311 20.60 3.56 4.90
CA THR A 311 19.89 2.30 5.04
C THR A 311 20.71 1.37 5.91
N SER A 312 20.12 0.87 6.99
CA SER A 312 20.75 -0.16 7.81
C SER A 312 19.70 -1.14 8.33
N ARG A 313 19.95 -2.44 8.21
CA ARG A 313 19.06 -3.45 8.79
C ARG A 313 19.25 -3.49 10.31
N VAL A 314 18.18 -3.19 11.06
CA VAL A 314 18.22 -3.08 12.53
C VAL A 314 17.50 -4.21 13.25
N ALA A 315 16.53 -4.87 12.61
CA ALA A 315 15.81 -6.00 13.19
C ALA A 315 15.33 -7.00 12.13
N SER A 316 15.10 -8.24 12.54
CA SER A 316 14.51 -9.29 11.72
C SER A 316 13.77 -10.30 12.61
N LEU A 317 12.50 -10.59 12.29
CA LEU A 317 11.73 -11.65 12.92
C LEU A 317 11.34 -12.69 11.88
N SER A 318 11.72 -13.94 12.10
CA SER A 318 11.27 -15.06 11.27
C SER A 318 9.78 -15.33 11.47
N HIS A 319 9.15 -15.90 10.45
CA HIS A 319 7.76 -16.38 10.51
C HIS A 319 7.50 -17.28 11.74
N GLY A 320 8.45 -18.15 12.09
CA GLY A 320 8.37 -19.01 13.28
C GLY A 320 8.40 -18.24 14.60
N ALA A 321 9.24 -17.20 14.71
CA ALA A 321 9.30 -16.34 15.89
C ALA A 321 8.02 -15.51 16.05
N ILE A 322 7.49 -14.97 14.95
CA ILE A 322 6.21 -14.24 14.92
C ILE A 322 5.07 -15.15 15.40
N ALA A 323 4.95 -16.35 14.83
CA ALA A 323 3.91 -17.29 15.20
C ALA A 323 4.01 -17.75 16.66
N ASN A 324 5.23 -17.99 17.16
CA ASN A 324 5.45 -18.32 18.58
C ASN A 324 5.05 -17.17 19.51
N ALA A 325 5.41 -15.93 19.18
CA ALA A 325 5.01 -14.76 19.95
C ALA A 325 3.49 -14.60 19.99
N ALA A 326 2.80 -14.81 18.87
CA ALA A 326 1.35 -14.74 18.79
C ALA A 326 0.65 -15.83 19.60
N VAL A 327 1.13 -17.08 19.56
CA VAL A 327 0.59 -18.19 20.38
C VAL A 327 0.73 -17.94 21.87
N ASN A 328 1.81 -17.28 22.30
CA ASN A 328 2.00 -16.94 23.71
C ASN A 328 0.95 -15.95 24.22
N ILE A 329 0.46 -15.08 23.33
CA ILE A 329 -0.61 -14.10 23.59
C ILE A 329 -1.99 -14.79 23.49
N VAL A 330 -2.24 -15.53 22.41
CA VAL A 330 -3.52 -16.16 22.10
C VAL A 330 -3.42 -17.68 22.21
N ARG A 331 -3.36 -18.18 23.45
CA ARG A 331 -3.08 -19.60 23.76
C ARG A 331 -4.15 -20.59 23.28
N THR A 332 -5.34 -20.11 22.94
CA THR A 332 -6.50 -20.92 22.53
C THR A 332 -6.54 -21.20 21.03
N VAL A 333 -5.62 -20.64 20.25
CA VAL A 333 -5.61 -20.71 18.78
C VAL A 333 -4.34 -21.43 18.30
N GLU A 334 -4.50 -22.34 17.33
CA GLU A 334 -3.38 -23.09 16.77
C GLU A 334 -2.36 -22.18 16.08
N LYS A 335 -1.07 -22.52 16.24
CA LYS A 335 0.07 -21.78 15.69
C LYS A 335 -0.03 -21.49 14.20
N LEU A 336 -0.59 -22.43 13.43
CA LEU A 336 -0.74 -22.31 11.98
C LEU A 336 -1.56 -21.09 11.58
N ASN A 337 -2.46 -20.58 12.42
CA ASN A 337 -3.26 -19.40 12.09
C ASN A 337 -2.41 -18.11 12.01
N PHE A 338 -1.22 -18.11 12.62
CA PHE A 338 -0.36 -16.93 12.71
C PHE A 338 0.72 -16.86 11.63
N SER A 339 0.76 -17.82 10.68
CA SER A 339 1.82 -17.89 9.66
C SER A 339 1.31 -18.57 8.37
N PRO A 340 1.73 -18.14 7.17
CA PRO A 340 2.63 -17.01 6.92
C PRO A 340 1.91 -15.66 7.10
N VAL A 341 2.71 -14.63 7.34
CA VAL A 341 2.32 -13.24 7.10
C VAL A 341 2.25 -13.04 5.59
N VAL A 342 1.12 -12.53 5.09
CA VAL A 342 0.86 -12.32 3.66
C VAL A 342 0.92 -10.85 3.26
N HIS A 343 0.77 -9.94 4.22
CA HIS A 343 0.81 -8.50 3.98
C HIS A 343 1.37 -7.74 5.19
N ILE A 344 2.11 -6.67 4.93
CA ILE A 344 2.55 -5.69 5.93
C ILE A 344 2.14 -4.28 5.51
N ALA A 345 1.82 -3.42 6.47
CA ALA A 345 1.48 -2.02 6.23
C ALA A 345 2.02 -1.13 7.36
N PRO A 346 2.80 -0.08 7.05
CA PRO A 346 3.21 0.92 8.01
C PRO A 346 2.00 1.60 8.65
N ILE A 347 2.11 1.92 9.94
CA ILE A 347 1.16 2.78 10.65
C ILE A 347 1.87 4.09 10.90
N GLU A 348 1.42 5.16 10.27
CA GLU A 348 2.08 6.47 10.33
C GLU A 348 2.11 7.04 11.76
N SER A 349 3.01 7.98 12.02
CA SER A 349 3.11 8.67 13.31
C SER A 349 1.89 9.52 13.65
N SER A 350 1.13 9.91 12.64
CA SER A 350 -0.18 10.55 12.76
C SER A 350 -1.25 9.62 13.34
N GLU A 351 -1.11 8.30 13.17
CA GLU A 351 -2.07 7.29 13.67
C GLU A 351 -1.64 6.70 15.02
N SER A 352 -0.33 6.63 15.29
CA SER A 352 0.20 6.12 16.56
C SER A 352 1.62 6.55 16.87
N ALA A 353 1.92 6.89 18.12
CA ALA A 353 3.31 7.09 18.54
C ALA A 353 4.13 5.78 18.73
N VAL A 354 3.48 4.63 18.90
CA VAL A 354 4.14 3.37 19.33
C VAL A 354 3.85 2.16 18.44
N CYS A 355 2.71 2.16 17.77
CA CYS A 355 2.36 1.12 16.82
C CYS A 355 2.86 1.53 15.44
N HIS A 356 3.85 0.81 14.91
CA HIS A 356 4.59 1.23 13.72
C HIS A 356 4.29 0.37 12.49
N LEU A 357 3.84 -0.87 12.69
CA LEU A 357 3.59 -1.81 11.61
C LEU A 357 2.40 -2.71 11.93
N LEU A 358 1.47 -2.82 10.98
CA LEU A 358 0.47 -3.89 10.91
C LEU A 358 1.01 -5.00 10.01
N ALA A 359 0.91 -6.26 10.46
CA ALA A 359 1.06 -7.43 9.63
C ALA A 359 -0.24 -8.25 9.61
N VAL A 360 -0.59 -8.80 8.45
CA VAL A 360 -1.78 -9.62 8.24
C VAL A 360 -1.37 -11.02 7.83
N THR A 361 -1.90 -12.03 8.51
CA THR A 361 -1.63 -13.44 8.20
C THR A 361 -2.57 -13.98 7.14
N HIS A 362 -2.25 -15.14 6.57
CA HIS A 362 -3.10 -15.80 5.57
C HIS A 362 -4.52 -16.15 6.10
N THR A 363 -4.72 -16.18 7.42
CA THR A 363 -6.04 -16.41 8.03
C THR A 363 -6.78 -15.12 8.37
N GLY A 364 -6.17 -13.96 8.15
CA GLY A 364 -6.73 -12.64 8.48
C GLY A 364 -6.41 -12.13 9.89
N VAL A 365 -5.54 -12.81 10.64
CA VAL A 365 -5.06 -12.28 11.93
C VAL A 365 -4.23 -11.02 11.69
N ARG A 366 -4.50 -9.98 12.48
CA ARG A 366 -3.78 -8.71 12.49
C ARG A 366 -2.79 -8.70 13.65
N LEU A 367 -1.51 -8.50 13.35
CA LEU A 367 -0.41 -8.46 14.28
C LEU A 367 0.16 -7.04 14.27
N TYR A 368 0.12 -6.34 15.40
CA TYR A 368 0.60 -4.98 15.52
C TYR A 368 1.98 -4.97 16.17
N PHE A 369 2.93 -4.27 15.56
CA PHE A 369 4.31 -4.22 16.02
C PHE A 369 4.79 -2.81 16.32
N GLY A 370 5.71 -2.72 17.29
CA GLY A 370 6.54 -1.54 17.54
C GLY A 370 7.99 -1.82 17.12
N THR A 371 8.75 -0.76 16.83
CA THR A 371 10.17 -0.89 16.44
C THR A 371 11.16 -0.27 17.42
N CYS A 372 10.65 0.31 18.51
CA CYS A 372 11.45 0.86 19.59
C CYS A 372 10.84 0.49 20.95
N SER A 373 11.53 0.85 22.03
CA SER A 373 11.01 0.65 23.38
C SER A 373 9.75 1.49 23.61
N LEU A 374 8.70 0.89 24.19
CA LEU A 374 7.50 1.61 24.61
C LEU A 374 7.77 2.67 25.70
N ARG A 375 8.89 2.55 26.44
CA ARG A 375 9.28 3.52 27.47
C ARG A 375 9.91 4.79 26.87
N TYR A 376 10.45 4.69 25.67
CA TYR A 376 11.11 5.77 24.96
C TYR A 376 10.57 5.85 23.53
N PRO A 377 9.28 6.23 23.37
CA PRO A 377 8.68 6.39 22.05
C PRO A 377 9.46 7.46 21.25
N GLY A 378 9.52 7.29 19.94
CA GLY A 378 10.19 8.23 19.04
C GLY A 378 11.71 8.05 18.87
N THR A 379 12.35 7.12 19.59
CA THR A 379 13.75 6.75 19.27
C THR A 379 13.83 6.02 17.93
N ARG A 380 15.01 6.06 17.28
CA ARG A 380 15.25 5.29 16.04
C ARG A 380 14.95 3.80 16.24
N PRO A 381 14.45 3.11 15.19
CA PRO A 381 14.14 1.69 15.27
C PRO A 381 15.39 0.88 15.61
N ASN A 382 15.24 -0.05 16.55
CA ASN A 382 16.31 -0.97 16.97
C ASN A 382 15.79 -2.38 17.26
N THR A 383 14.49 -2.61 17.13
CA THR A 383 13.86 -3.88 17.40
C THR A 383 12.61 -4.04 16.54
N LEU A 384 11.95 -5.20 16.66
CA LEU A 384 10.60 -5.44 16.16
C LEU A 384 9.89 -6.29 17.21
N ILE A 385 8.87 -5.73 17.87
CA ILE A 385 8.18 -6.35 19.00
C ILE A 385 6.69 -6.44 18.73
N LEU A 386 6.10 -7.62 18.97
CA LEU A 386 4.66 -7.83 18.84
C LEU A 386 3.94 -7.19 20.04
N LEU A 387 3.12 -6.18 19.76
CA LEU A 387 2.40 -5.38 20.75
C LEU A 387 0.97 -5.88 20.98
N HIS A 388 0.31 -6.35 19.92
CA HIS A 388 -1.10 -6.75 20.00
C HIS A 388 -1.48 -7.74 18.91
N VAL A 389 -2.38 -8.66 19.22
CA VAL A 389 -2.98 -9.59 18.26
C VAL A 389 -4.48 -9.31 18.16
N ARG A 390 -4.95 -8.93 16.97
CA ARG A 390 -6.39 -8.84 16.68
C ARG A 390 -6.80 -9.96 15.75
N MET A 391 -7.63 -10.85 16.26
CA MET A 391 -8.17 -11.97 15.49
C MET A 391 -9.12 -11.46 14.39
N PRO A 392 -9.46 -12.24 13.35
CA PRO A 392 -10.52 -11.91 12.40
C PRO A 392 -11.88 -12.44 12.89
N PRO A 393 -13.00 -12.06 12.26
CA PRO A 393 -14.29 -12.69 12.53
C PRO A 393 -14.26 -14.21 12.27
N GLY A 394 -15.17 -14.95 12.90
CA GLY A 394 -15.28 -16.41 12.71
C GLY A 394 -14.34 -17.25 13.58
N PHE A 395 -13.60 -16.64 14.51
CA PHE A 395 -12.79 -17.32 15.53
C PHE A 395 -13.44 -17.33 16.92
N SER A 396 -14.66 -16.79 17.06
CA SER A 396 -15.46 -16.94 18.27
C SER A 396 -16.09 -18.33 18.32
N ALA A 397 -16.34 -18.85 19.52
CA ALA A 397 -16.99 -20.16 19.71
C ALA A 397 -18.50 -20.14 19.41
N ALA A 398 -19.09 -18.98 19.09
CA ALA A 398 -20.51 -18.82 18.84
C ALA A 398 -20.88 -19.11 17.36
N VAL A 399 -22.04 -19.74 17.17
CA VAL A 399 -22.51 -20.35 15.90
C VAL A 399 -22.93 -19.32 14.83
N THR A 400 -23.10 -18.06 15.21
CA THR A 400 -23.56 -16.96 14.33
C THR A 400 -22.45 -16.12 13.71
N ALA A 401 -21.18 -16.48 13.93
CA ALA A 401 -20.05 -15.69 13.48
C ALA A 401 -20.02 -15.55 11.93
N PRO A 402 -19.59 -14.38 11.40
CA PRO A 402 -19.31 -14.22 9.97
C PRO A 402 -18.32 -15.30 9.51
N GLN A 403 -18.46 -15.78 8.27
CA GLN A 403 -17.58 -16.84 7.76
C GLN A 403 -16.11 -16.44 7.90
N ARG A 404 -15.34 -17.31 8.57
CA ARG A 404 -13.90 -17.19 8.72
C ARG A 404 -13.24 -16.99 7.34
N PRO A 405 -12.29 -16.04 7.20
CA PRO A 405 -11.56 -15.88 5.95
C PRO A 405 -10.90 -17.20 5.54
N ALA A 406 -11.21 -17.70 4.34
CA ALA A 406 -10.70 -18.98 3.87
C ALA A 406 -9.18 -18.92 3.62
N ARG A 407 -8.73 -17.90 2.89
CA ARG A 407 -7.30 -17.62 2.64
C ARG A 407 -7.12 -16.17 2.18
N VAL A 408 -6.67 -15.32 3.08
CA VAL A 408 -6.22 -13.96 2.73
C VAL A 408 -4.94 -14.07 1.91
N HIS A 409 -4.91 -13.43 0.75
CA HIS A 409 -3.74 -13.38 -0.14
C HIS A 409 -3.38 -11.94 -0.53
N LYS A 410 -4.30 -10.99 -0.38
CA LYS A 410 -4.03 -9.55 -0.44
C LYS A 410 -4.74 -8.85 0.70
N ALA A 411 -4.11 -7.79 1.19
CA ALA A 411 -4.74 -6.86 2.11
C ALA A 411 -4.28 -5.44 1.77
N LEU A 412 -5.06 -4.47 2.22
CA LEU A 412 -4.75 -3.05 2.12
C LEU A 412 -5.16 -2.39 3.42
N TYR A 413 -4.23 -1.65 4.02
CA TYR A 413 -4.47 -0.84 5.20
C TYR A 413 -4.38 0.64 4.83
N SER A 414 -5.32 1.44 5.30
CA SER A 414 -5.25 2.90 5.22
C SER A 414 -6.03 3.52 6.38
N ARG A 415 -5.36 4.31 7.22
CA ARG A 415 -5.97 5.12 8.28
C ARG A 415 -6.96 4.34 9.16
N GLY A 416 -6.51 3.21 9.71
CA GLY A 416 -7.33 2.34 10.55
C GLY A 416 -8.29 1.41 9.80
N MET A 417 -8.50 1.58 8.49
CA MET A 417 -9.35 0.71 7.67
C MET A 417 -8.52 -0.40 7.04
N LEU A 418 -8.93 -1.66 7.24
CA LEU A 418 -8.32 -2.84 6.62
C LEU A 418 -9.30 -3.50 5.66
N THR A 419 -8.91 -3.59 4.39
CA THR A 419 -9.59 -4.41 3.39
C THR A 419 -8.77 -5.68 3.16
N THR A 420 -9.40 -6.86 3.27
CA THR A 420 -8.75 -8.13 2.95
C THR A 420 -9.48 -8.81 1.81
N SER A 421 -8.73 -9.39 0.89
CA SER A 421 -9.29 -10.20 -0.17
C SER A 421 -9.10 -11.68 0.15
N SER A 422 -10.19 -12.44 0.11
CA SER A 422 -10.20 -13.89 0.25
C SER A 422 -11.04 -14.49 -0.87
N PRO A 423 -10.60 -15.59 -1.51
CA PRO A 423 -11.42 -16.26 -2.52
C PRO A 423 -12.68 -16.77 -1.83
N PHE A 424 -13.79 -16.09 -2.07
CA PHE A 424 -15.10 -16.62 -1.75
C PHE A 424 -15.48 -17.59 -2.87
N LEU A 425 -15.79 -18.84 -2.53
CA LEU A 425 -16.54 -19.73 -3.41
C LEU A 425 -17.94 -19.10 -3.58
N ILE A 426 -18.11 -18.24 -4.58
CA ILE A 426 -19.43 -17.74 -5.00
C ILE A 426 -19.88 -18.60 -6.20
N PRO A 427 -20.92 -19.46 -6.07
CA PRO A 427 -21.46 -20.23 -7.20
C PRO A 427 -22.23 -19.40 -8.25
N LEU A 428 -22.29 -18.07 -8.12
CA LEU A 428 -23.27 -17.21 -8.81
C LEU A 428 -22.70 -16.29 -9.91
N LEU A 429 -21.41 -16.39 -10.26
CA LEU A 429 -20.84 -15.67 -11.41
C LEU A 429 -20.77 -16.51 -12.71
N SER A 430 -21.51 -17.62 -12.79
CA SER A 430 -21.69 -18.38 -14.02
C SER A 430 -22.72 -17.76 -14.97
N HIS A 431 -23.57 -16.82 -14.51
CA HIS A 431 -24.71 -16.33 -15.29
C HIS A 431 -24.47 -15.00 -16.04
N SER A 432 -23.43 -14.21 -15.73
CA SER A 432 -23.17 -12.92 -16.40
C SER A 432 -22.09 -12.98 -17.49
N LEU A 433 -21.49 -14.15 -17.73
CA LEU A 433 -20.51 -14.37 -18.82
C LEU A 433 -21.00 -15.40 -19.85
N SER A 434 -22.22 -15.92 -19.73
CA SER A 434 -22.82 -16.78 -20.75
C SER A 434 -23.17 -16.03 -22.05
N THR A 435 -23.13 -14.69 -22.06
CA THR A 435 -23.19 -13.88 -23.28
C THR A 435 -21.88 -13.82 -24.06
N PHE A 436 -20.78 -14.37 -23.53
CA PHE A 436 -19.51 -14.56 -24.26
C PHE A 436 -19.46 -15.86 -25.07
N SER A 437 -20.59 -16.58 -25.18
CA SER A 437 -20.67 -17.94 -25.75
C SER A 437 -20.86 -17.99 -27.27
N GLN A 438 -20.81 -16.88 -28.00
CA GLN A 438 -20.93 -16.91 -29.48
C GLN A 438 -19.86 -16.03 -30.12
N GLY A 439 -18.66 -16.60 -30.27
CA GLY A 439 -17.57 -16.00 -31.02
C GLY A 439 -16.22 -16.37 -30.43
N ASP A 440 -15.57 -17.35 -31.05
CA ASP A 440 -14.14 -17.64 -30.99
C ASP A 440 -13.55 -18.44 -29.82
N HIS A 441 -12.74 -19.43 -30.23
CA HIS A 441 -12.03 -20.42 -29.44
C HIS A 441 -10.94 -19.78 -28.57
N VAL A 442 -11.29 -19.21 -27.42
CA VAL A 442 -10.33 -18.94 -26.34
C VAL A 442 -10.29 -20.15 -25.41
N SER A 443 -9.11 -20.73 -25.19
CA SER A 443 -8.96 -21.92 -24.35
C SER A 443 -9.47 -21.68 -22.91
N LEU A 444 -10.10 -22.71 -22.33
CA LEU A 444 -10.65 -22.70 -20.97
C LEU A 444 -9.63 -22.29 -19.88
N ASN A 445 -8.32 -22.47 -20.13
CA ASN A 445 -7.25 -22.07 -19.22
C ASN A 445 -6.99 -20.54 -19.21
N HIS A 446 -7.27 -19.84 -20.30
CA HIS A 446 -7.08 -18.38 -20.37
C HIS A 446 -8.25 -17.64 -19.71
N GLN A 447 -9.47 -18.20 -19.79
CA GLN A 447 -10.66 -17.64 -19.14
C GLN A 447 -10.60 -17.72 -17.60
N SER A 448 -9.92 -18.72 -17.01
CA SER A 448 -9.77 -18.81 -15.54
C SER A 448 -8.76 -17.81 -14.99
N GLN A 449 -7.66 -17.57 -15.72
CA GLN A 449 -6.67 -16.52 -15.44
C GLN A 449 -7.31 -15.12 -15.51
N LEU A 450 -8.11 -14.84 -16.56
CA LEU A 450 -8.85 -13.57 -16.72
C LEU A 450 -9.90 -13.33 -15.62
N LYS A 451 -10.66 -14.37 -15.23
CA LYS A 451 -11.58 -14.31 -14.07
C LYS A 451 -10.84 -13.98 -12.76
N SER A 452 -9.58 -14.38 -12.65
CA SER A 452 -8.71 -14.10 -11.50
C SER A 452 -7.91 -12.79 -11.59
N LEU A 453 -7.98 -12.04 -12.69
CA LEU A 453 -7.34 -10.71 -12.78
C LEU A 453 -8.36 -9.57 -12.65
N VAL A 454 -9.54 -9.68 -13.30
CA VAL A 454 -10.52 -8.58 -13.41
C VAL A 454 -11.25 -8.29 -12.08
N VAL A 455 -11.44 -9.29 -11.23
CA VAL A 455 -12.05 -9.12 -9.89
C VAL A 455 -11.03 -8.63 -8.85
N TRP A 456 -9.73 -8.67 -9.16
CA TRP A 456 -8.68 -8.78 -8.14
C TRP A 456 -7.80 -7.55 -7.90
N ASN A 457 -8.04 -6.42 -8.60
CA ASN A 457 -7.26 -5.19 -8.41
C ASN A 457 -8.04 -3.86 -8.42
N ILE A 458 -9.38 -3.88 -8.46
CA ILE A 458 -10.18 -2.64 -8.44
C ILE A 458 -10.98 -2.58 -7.14
N LEU A 459 -10.31 -2.15 -6.07
CA LEU A 459 -10.95 -1.75 -4.82
C LEU A 459 -10.06 -0.73 -4.09
N ILE A 460 -9.76 0.40 -4.74
CA ILE A 460 -9.25 1.58 -4.05
C ILE A 460 -9.95 2.82 -4.59
N ARG A 461 -10.89 3.34 -3.80
CA ARG A 461 -11.22 4.77 -3.78
C ARG A 461 -11.53 5.15 -2.34
N ALA A 462 -10.59 5.85 -1.71
CA ALA A 462 -10.86 6.70 -0.56
C ALA A 462 -9.99 7.96 -0.72
N TYR A 463 -10.64 9.06 -1.08
CA TYR A 463 -10.16 10.43 -1.07
C TYR A 463 -11.23 11.24 -0.30
N PRO A 464 -10.94 12.46 0.22
CA PRO A 464 -9.94 13.40 -0.27
C PRO A 464 -8.88 13.84 0.75
N MET A 465 -7.91 14.55 0.18
CA MET A 465 -6.87 15.33 0.82
C MET A 465 -7.40 16.25 1.93
N SER A 466 -6.56 16.38 2.95
CA SER A 466 -6.30 17.62 3.68
C SER A 466 -4.83 17.64 4.03
#